data_AF-C7P039-F1
#
_entry.id   AF-C7P039-F1
#
_cell.length_a   1.000
_cell.length_b   1.000
_cell.length_c   1.000
_cell.angle_alpha   90.00
_cell.angle_beta   90.00
_cell.angle_gamma   90.00
#
_symmetry.space_group_name_H-M   'P 1'
#
loop_
_entity.id
_entity.type
_entity.pdbx_description
1 polymer ?
#
loop_
_entity_poly.entity_id
_entity_poly.type
_entity_poly.pdbx_seq_one_letter_code
_entity_poly.pdbx_strand_id
1 'polypeptide(L)'
;MSEPRGPNPPDDDQPGGLVYLFDLVSSAGAVVAVGLLLFAISGVWPPLVAIESGSMEPHIDTGDLVFVMDEDRFAGEGAYADTGVVPANRGADTGYRSFQNDGDVIVFQPDGDGASTPVIHRAMFWVNESENWYDKADPAYINADSCEELRNCPADSAGFVTKGDNNAGYDQVNGLPSCGPGACDPVRKSWVVGTAETRVPLLGNIRLQLQRALA
;
A
#
# COMPACT_ATOMS: atom_id res chain seq x y z
N MET A 1 41.22 -12.03 -67.98
CA MET A 1 39.78 -11.83 -68.24
C MET A 1 39.08 -12.10 -66.94
N SER A 2 38.50 -11.07 -66.34
CA SER A 2 37.87 -11.13 -65.01
C SER A 2 36.46 -11.72 -65.11
N GLU A 3 36.14 -12.68 -64.26
CA GLU A 3 34.80 -13.28 -64.17
C GLU A 3 33.73 -12.22 -63.83
N PRO A 4 32.54 -12.30 -64.43
CA PRO A 4 31.43 -11.40 -64.09
C PRO A 4 30.93 -11.73 -62.68
N ARG A 5 30.91 -10.70 -61.83
CA ARG A 5 30.34 -10.76 -60.49
C ARG A 5 28.84 -11.11 -60.62
N GLY A 6 28.42 -12.23 -60.04
CA GLY A 6 27.02 -12.66 -60.04
C GLY A 6 26.10 -11.61 -59.40
N PRO A 7 24.78 -11.68 -59.67
CA PRO A 7 23.83 -10.71 -59.14
C PRO A 7 23.88 -10.69 -57.60
N ASN A 8 23.88 -9.50 -57.02
CA ASN A 8 23.72 -9.34 -55.57
C ASN A 8 22.37 -9.96 -55.15
N PRO A 9 22.31 -10.67 -54.01
CA PRO A 9 21.03 -11.14 -53.48
C PRO A 9 20.13 -9.93 -53.17
N PRO A 10 18.80 -10.07 -53.30
CA PRO A 10 17.87 -8.99 -52.94
C PRO A 10 17.97 -8.69 -51.44
N ASP A 11 18.02 -7.41 -51.09
CA ASP A 11 17.93 -6.91 -49.72
C ASP A 11 16.48 -7.09 -49.22
N ASP A 12 16.12 -8.28 -48.76
CA ASP A 12 14.78 -8.61 -48.20
C ASP A 12 14.80 -8.70 -46.66
N ASP A 13 15.62 -7.89 -45.99
CA ASP A 13 15.70 -7.82 -44.52
C ASP A 13 15.01 -6.57 -43.94
N GLN A 14 13.80 -6.24 -44.42
CA GLN A 14 12.91 -5.35 -43.66
C GLN A 14 11.83 -6.21 -43.00
N PRO A 15 11.75 -6.29 -41.65
CA PRO A 15 10.63 -6.93 -41.00
C PRO A 15 9.36 -6.22 -41.48
N GLY A 16 8.46 -6.94 -42.14
CA GLY A 16 7.26 -6.33 -42.70
C GLY A 16 6.48 -5.62 -41.59
N GLY A 17 5.85 -4.48 -41.87
CA GLY A 17 5.10 -3.69 -40.87
C GLY A 17 4.06 -4.48 -40.08
N LEU A 18 3.61 -5.62 -40.63
CA LEU A 18 2.77 -6.60 -39.96
C LEU A 18 3.47 -7.29 -38.75
N VAL A 19 4.75 -7.64 -38.87
CA VAL A 19 5.55 -8.22 -37.78
C VAL A 19 5.72 -7.20 -36.66
N TYR A 20 6.08 -5.96 -37.00
CA TYR A 20 6.14 -4.86 -36.02
C TYR A 20 4.81 -4.62 -35.31
N LEU A 21 3.68 -4.69 -36.04
CA LEU A 21 2.35 -4.58 -35.44
C LEU A 21 2.05 -5.75 -34.50
N PHE A 22 2.38 -6.98 -34.89
CA PHE A 22 2.21 -8.16 -34.04
C PHE A 22 3.08 -8.09 -32.78
N ASP A 23 4.33 -7.67 -32.89
CA ASP A 23 5.24 -7.50 -31.75
C ASP A 23 4.71 -6.42 -30.79
N LEU A 24 4.23 -5.29 -31.33
CA LEU A 24 3.61 -4.23 -30.53
C LEU A 24 2.36 -4.73 -29.80
N VAL A 25 1.44 -5.39 -30.51
CA VAL A 25 0.18 -5.89 -29.95
C VAL A 25 0.42 -6.99 -28.94
N SER A 26 1.32 -7.93 -29.22
CA SER A 26 1.66 -9.02 -28.30
C SER A 26 2.33 -8.51 -27.03
N SER A 27 3.25 -7.54 -27.14
CA SER A 27 3.90 -6.92 -25.98
C SER A 27 2.90 -6.15 -25.12
N ALA A 28 2.05 -5.31 -25.75
CA ALA A 28 1.00 -4.58 -25.05
C ALA A 28 -0.02 -5.53 -24.41
N GLY A 29 -0.40 -6.59 -25.13
CA GLY A 29 -1.30 -7.64 -24.65
C GLY A 29 -0.72 -8.40 -23.45
N ALA A 30 0.58 -8.70 -23.45
CA ALA A 30 1.26 -9.34 -22.33
C ALA A 30 1.22 -8.47 -21.06
N VAL A 31 1.48 -7.16 -21.19
CA VAL A 31 1.39 -6.23 -20.05
C VAL A 31 -0.02 -6.16 -19.49
N VAL A 32 -1.03 -6.05 -20.36
CA VAL A 32 -2.45 -6.05 -19.96
C VAL A 32 -2.81 -7.38 -19.27
N ALA A 33 -2.36 -8.51 -19.81
CA ALA A 33 -2.61 -9.83 -19.23
C ALA A 33 -1.98 -9.96 -17.83
N VAL A 34 -0.74 -9.48 -17.63
CA VAL A 34 -0.10 -9.45 -16.31
C VAL A 34 -0.86 -8.53 -15.35
N GLY A 35 -1.28 -7.33 -15.80
CA GLY A 35 -2.08 -6.43 -14.98
C GLY A 35 -3.42 -7.04 -14.55
N LEU A 36 -4.14 -7.65 -15.48
CA LEU A 36 -5.40 -8.35 -15.20
C LEU A 36 -5.20 -9.56 -14.28
N LEU A 37 -4.10 -10.30 -14.45
CA LEU A 37 -3.76 -11.42 -13.57
C LEU A 37 -3.50 -10.92 -12.14
N LEU A 38 -2.69 -9.87 -11.99
CA LEU A 38 -2.42 -9.28 -10.68
C LEU A 38 -3.71 -8.76 -10.04
N PHE A 39 -4.55 -8.03 -10.78
CA PHE A 39 -5.86 -7.57 -10.30
C PHE A 39 -6.77 -8.74 -9.90
N ALA A 40 -6.81 -9.81 -10.69
CA ALA A 40 -7.60 -10.99 -10.37
C ALA A 40 -7.12 -11.69 -9.10
N ILE A 41 -5.83 -11.60 -8.76
CA ILE A 41 -5.23 -12.17 -7.54
C ILE A 41 -5.31 -11.22 -6.34
N SER A 42 -5.14 -9.92 -6.54
CA SER A 42 -5.13 -8.94 -5.46
C SER A 42 -6.53 -8.44 -5.10
N GLY A 43 -7.45 -8.31 -6.06
CA GLY A 43 -8.73 -7.62 -5.87
C GLY A 43 -8.62 -6.09 -5.91
N VAL A 44 -7.41 -5.54 -5.84
CA VAL A 44 -7.16 -4.10 -5.78
C VAL A 44 -6.32 -3.60 -6.95
N TRP A 45 -6.55 -2.36 -7.35
CA TRP A 45 -5.74 -1.66 -8.36
C TRP A 45 -5.32 -0.28 -7.83
N PRO A 46 -4.01 0.04 -7.78
CA PRO A 46 -2.87 -0.79 -8.20
C PRO A 46 -2.51 -1.88 -7.17
N PRO A 47 -2.09 -3.08 -7.61
CA PRO A 47 -1.73 -4.21 -6.72
C PRO A 47 -0.34 -4.08 -6.09
N LEU A 48 0.44 -3.08 -6.50
CA LEU A 48 1.81 -2.87 -6.09
C LEU A 48 2.04 -1.39 -5.77
N VAL A 49 2.59 -1.10 -4.59
CA VAL A 49 2.89 0.26 -4.11
C VAL A 49 4.38 0.39 -3.80
N ALA A 50 4.99 1.52 -4.14
CA ALA A 50 6.38 1.80 -3.81
C ALA A 50 6.45 2.62 -2.52
N ILE A 51 7.41 2.30 -1.66
CA ILE A 51 7.55 2.94 -0.35
C ILE A 51 8.47 4.15 -0.45
N GLU A 52 7.95 5.32 -0.09
CA GLU A 52 8.62 6.60 -0.26
C GLU A 52 9.19 7.18 1.04
N SER A 53 8.79 6.65 2.20
CA SER A 53 9.21 7.17 3.51
C SER A 53 9.58 6.03 4.46
N GLY A 54 10.48 6.33 5.41
CA GLY A 54 10.95 5.39 6.42
C GLY A 54 10.03 5.22 7.63
N SER A 55 8.74 5.57 7.52
CA SER A 55 7.78 5.46 8.64
C SER A 55 7.50 4.00 9.04
N MET A 56 7.79 3.04 8.16
CA MET A 56 7.60 1.61 8.39
C MET A 56 8.90 0.83 8.63
N GLU A 57 10.04 1.52 8.74
CA GLU A 57 11.32 0.87 9.05
C GLU A 57 11.33 0.31 10.49
N PRO A 58 12.03 -0.80 10.76
CA PRO A 58 12.83 -1.62 9.84
C PRO A 58 12.02 -2.72 9.12
N HIS A 59 10.69 -2.73 9.26
CA HIS A 59 9.86 -3.85 8.78
C HIS A 59 9.57 -3.75 7.28
N ILE A 60 9.43 -2.54 6.76
CA ILE A 60 9.32 -2.21 5.34
C ILE A 60 10.25 -1.04 5.06
N ASP A 61 11.20 -1.24 4.14
CA ASP A 61 12.27 -0.28 3.90
C ASP A 61 11.88 0.75 2.82
N THR A 62 12.44 1.95 2.90
CA THR A 62 12.30 2.94 1.85
C THR A 62 12.83 2.39 0.51
N GLY A 63 12.02 2.47 -0.55
CA GLY A 63 12.36 1.93 -1.87
C GLY A 63 11.91 0.47 -2.10
N ASP A 64 11.23 -0.15 -1.14
CA ASP A 64 10.58 -1.44 -1.34
C ASP A 64 9.36 -1.32 -2.26
N LEU A 65 9.05 -2.42 -2.95
CA LEU A 65 7.78 -2.60 -3.64
C LEU A 65 6.92 -3.56 -2.84
N VAL A 66 5.77 -3.09 -2.36
CA VAL A 66 4.84 -3.86 -1.52
C VAL A 66 3.67 -4.32 -2.36
N PHE A 67 3.34 -5.61 -2.26
CA PHE A 67 2.13 -6.19 -2.83
C PHE A 67 0.95 -5.99 -1.89
N VAL A 68 -0.16 -5.51 -2.44
CA VAL A 68 -1.37 -5.15 -1.70
C VAL A 68 -2.51 -6.03 -2.18
N MET A 69 -3.33 -6.53 -1.26
CA MET A 69 -4.54 -7.29 -1.54
C MET A 69 -5.77 -6.65 -0.88
N ASP A 70 -6.93 -6.93 -1.44
CA ASP A 70 -8.24 -6.64 -0.86
C ASP A 70 -8.36 -7.35 0.50
N GLU A 71 -8.69 -6.60 1.54
CA GLU A 71 -8.72 -7.07 2.92
C GLU A 71 -9.78 -8.16 3.16
N ASP A 72 -10.86 -8.18 2.38
CA ASP A 72 -11.95 -9.13 2.53
C ASP A 72 -11.61 -10.51 1.87
N ARG A 73 -10.49 -10.63 1.13
CA ARG A 73 -10.12 -11.90 0.46
C ARG A 73 -9.56 -12.95 1.41
N PHE A 74 -8.62 -12.59 2.26
CA PHE A 74 -7.88 -13.51 3.12
C PHE A 74 -7.72 -12.93 4.52
N ALA A 75 -8.84 -12.58 5.14
CA ALA A 75 -8.85 -12.05 6.50
C ALA A 75 -8.14 -13.01 7.47
N GLY A 76 -7.10 -12.50 8.15
CA GLY A 76 -6.35 -13.25 9.13
C GLY A 76 -7.17 -13.64 10.36
N GLU A 77 -6.68 -14.63 11.11
CA GLU A 77 -7.26 -14.95 12.41
C GLU A 77 -7.14 -13.73 13.34
N GLY A 78 -8.27 -13.31 13.93
CA GLY A 78 -8.33 -12.09 14.74
C GLY A 78 -8.78 -10.84 14.00
N ALA A 79 -9.24 -10.97 12.74
CA ALA A 79 -9.82 -9.84 12.00
C ALA A 79 -10.96 -9.19 12.80
N TYR A 80 -11.02 -7.85 12.79
CA TYR A 80 -12.04 -7.13 13.53
C TYR A 80 -13.37 -7.17 12.77
N ALA A 81 -14.38 -7.82 13.34
CA ALA A 81 -15.73 -7.88 12.78
C ALA A 81 -15.73 -8.27 11.28
N ASP A 82 -16.32 -7.44 10.42
CA ASP A 82 -16.39 -7.61 8.98
C ASP A 82 -15.37 -6.74 8.23
N THR A 83 -14.32 -6.27 8.88
CA THR A 83 -13.35 -5.34 8.26
C THR A 83 -12.27 -6.01 7.44
N GLY A 84 -12.11 -7.33 7.52
CA GLY A 84 -11.00 -8.06 6.87
C GLY A 84 -9.62 -7.84 7.50
N VAL A 85 -9.45 -6.82 8.34
CA VAL A 85 -8.17 -6.39 8.91
C VAL A 85 -7.99 -6.90 10.34
N VAL A 86 -6.82 -7.48 10.63
CA VAL A 86 -6.37 -7.90 11.96
C VAL A 86 -5.59 -6.74 12.61
N PRO A 87 -6.16 -5.99 13.57
CA PRO A 87 -5.39 -4.98 14.27
C PRO A 87 -4.35 -5.62 15.21
N ALA A 88 -3.25 -4.91 15.46
CA ALA A 88 -2.10 -5.39 16.24
C ALA A 88 -2.47 -5.93 17.62
N ASN A 89 -3.42 -5.30 18.33
CA ASN A 89 -3.86 -5.80 19.62
C ASN A 89 -4.49 -7.20 19.54
N ARG A 90 -5.27 -7.49 18.48
CA ARG A 90 -5.84 -8.82 18.25
C ARG A 90 -4.84 -9.79 17.62
N GLY A 91 -3.91 -9.27 16.82
CA GLY A 91 -2.76 -10.03 16.32
C GLY A 91 -1.92 -10.58 17.47
N ALA A 92 -1.69 -9.77 18.50
CA ALA A 92 -0.97 -10.18 19.71
C ALA A 92 -1.72 -11.29 20.49
N ASP A 93 -3.05 -11.22 20.56
CA ASP A 93 -3.88 -12.23 21.22
C ASP A 93 -3.89 -13.57 20.48
N THR A 94 -3.85 -13.53 19.14
CA THR A 94 -3.97 -14.71 18.26
C THR A 94 -2.63 -15.26 17.79
N GLY A 95 -1.55 -14.48 17.91
CA GLY A 95 -0.24 -14.75 17.32
C GLY A 95 -0.16 -14.43 15.82
N TYR A 96 -1.17 -13.79 15.24
CA TYR A 96 -1.16 -13.35 13.84
C TYR A 96 -0.19 -12.18 13.63
N ARG A 97 0.69 -12.31 12.63
CA ARG A 97 1.77 -11.36 12.36
C ARG A 97 1.91 -11.03 10.88
N SER A 98 2.13 -9.75 10.59
CA SER A 98 2.59 -9.25 9.29
C SER A 98 3.86 -8.42 9.46
N PHE A 99 4.81 -8.60 8.54
CA PHE A 99 6.11 -7.91 8.56
C PHE A 99 6.83 -7.99 9.92
N GLN A 100 6.88 -9.19 10.51
CA GLN A 100 7.58 -9.52 11.77
C GLN A 100 6.96 -8.93 13.04
N ASN A 101 5.81 -8.26 12.95
CA ASN A 101 5.13 -7.65 14.09
C ASN A 101 3.61 -7.99 14.05
N ASP A 102 2.92 -7.76 15.15
CA ASP A 102 1.54 -8.23 15.32
C ASP A 102 0.55 -7.42 14.45
N GLY A 103 -0.47 -8.10 13.93
CA GLY A 103 -1.52 -7.49 13.10
C GLY A 103 -1.08 -7.08 11.70
N ASP A 104 -2.01 -6.53 10.93
CA ASP A 104 -1.86 -6.13 9.53
C ASP A 104 -1.26 -4.74 9.37
N VAL A 105 -0.51 -4.59 8.28
CA VAL A 105 -0.15 -3.30 7.69
C VAL A 105 -1.16 -2.99 6.59
N ILE A 106 -1.82 -1.85 6.65
CA ILE A 106 -2.86 -1.45 5.71
C ILE A 106 -2.42 -0.26 4.88
N VAL A 107 -2.86 -0.25 3.62
CA VAL A 107 -2.83 0.93 2.75
C VAL A 107 -4.19 1.61 2.85
N PHE A 108 -4.23 2.90 3.13
CA PHE A 108 -5.48 3.65 3.28
C PHE A 108 -5.42 5.06 2.70
N GLN A 109 -6.59 5.62 2.43
CA GLN A 109 -6.79 7.01 2.05
C GLN A 109 -6.97 7.88 3.30
N PRO A 110 -6.01 8.75 3.64
CA PRO A 110 -6.13 9.66 4.77
C PRO A 110 -7.38 10.53 4.68
N ASP A 111 -8.17 10.60 5.75
CA ASP A 111 -9.46 11.31 5.84
C ASP A 111 -10.45 11.02 4.68
N GLY A 112 -10.27 9.89 3.97
CA GLY A 112 -11.05 9.53 2.79
C GLY A 112 -10.78 10.40 1.55
N ASP A 113 -9.70 11.18 1.54
CA ASP A 113 -9.34 12.01 0.39
C ASP A 113 -8.60 11.18 -0.68
N GLY A 114 -9.34 10.75 -1.71
CA GLY A 114 -8.79 10.03 -2.86
C GLY A 114 -7.84 10.85 -3.75
N ALA A 115 -7.71 12.17 -3.55
CA ALA A 115 -6.69 12.99 -4.23
C ALA A 115 -5.34 13.00 -3.49
N SER A 116 -5.32 12.63 -2.21
CA SER A 116 -4.11 12.55 -1.41
C SER A 116 -3.32 11.27 -1.70
N THR A 117 -2.01 11.30 -1.44
CA THR A 117 -1.18 10.09 -1.55
C THR A 117 -1.59 9.09 -0.45
N PRO A 118 -1.92 7.83 -0.80
CA PRO A 118 -2.25 6.82 0.19
C PRO A 118 -1.11 6.58 1.18
N VAL A 119 -1.46 6.24 2.41
CA VAL A 119 -0.52 5.97 3.50
C VAL A 119 -0.52 4.48 3.82
N ILE A 120 0.65 3.94 4.15
CA ILE A 120 0.83 2.54 4.53
C ILE A 120 1.33 2.46 5.96
N HIS A 121 0.49 2.06 6.91
CA HIS A 121 0.83 1.94 8.33
C HIS A 121 0.15 0.73 8.98
N ARG A 122 0.60 0.35 10.18
CA ARG A 122 0.02 -0.76 10.93
C ARG A 122 -1.32 -0.36 11.55
N ALA A 123 -2.33 -1.22 11.38
CA ALA A 123 -3.58 -1.10 12.12
C ALA A 123 -3.34 -1.54 13.57
N MET A 124 -3.51 -0.64 14.53
CA MET A 124 -3.14 -0.91 15.93
C MET A 124 -4.32 -1.47 16.71
N PHE A 125 -5.47 -0.82 16.60
CA PHE A 125 -6.75 -1.25 17.18
C PHE A 125 -7.92 -0.55 16.49
N TRP A 126 -9.10 -1.16 16.55
CA TRP A 126 -10.35 -0.54 16.09
C TRP A 126 -10.98 0.28 17.21
N VAL A 127 -11.59 1.42 16.87
CA VAL A 127 -12.42 2.25 17.75
C VAL A 127 -13.81 2.40 17.14
N ASN A 128 -14.84 2.46 17.98
CA ASN A 128 -16.21 2.75 17.57
C ASN A 128 -16.49 4.25 17.66
N GLU A 129 -17.54 4.70 16.97
CA GLU A 129 -18.02 6.07 17.12
C GLU A 129 -18.38 6.37 18.59
N SER A 130 -18.00 7.57 19.05
CA SER A 130 -18.10 8.04 20.43
C SER A 130 -17.31 7.22 21.46
N GLU A 131 -16.40 6.35 21.04
CA GLU A 131 -15.56 5.58 21.97
C GLU A 131 -14.44 6.45 22.53
N ASN A 132 -14.26 6.44 23.85
CA ASN A 132 -13.04 6.90 24.48
C ASN A 132 -11.93 5.88 24.18
N TRP A 133 -11.05 6.23 23.25
CA TRP A 133 -9.95 5.37 22.84
C TRP A 133 -8.65 5.64 23.58
N TYR A 134 -8.59 6.67 24.44
CA TYR A 134 -7.45 6.94 25.32
C TYR A 134 -7.10 5.72 26.16
N ASP A 135 -8.11 5.07 26.77
CA ASP A 135 -7.93 3.91 27.64
C ASP A 135 -7.42 2.65 26.90
N LYS A 136 -7.50 2.64 25.56
CA LYS A 136 -7.03 1.55 24.70
C LYS A 136 -5.68 1.82 24.08
N ALA A 137 -5.29 3.08 24.02
CA ALA A 137 -4.02 3.51 23.46
C ALA A 137 -2.86 3.04 24.37
N ASP A 138 -1.73 2.74 23.75
CA ASP A 138 -0.48 2.56 24.47
C ASP A 138 0.01 3.94 24.96
N PRO A 139 0.23 4.14 26.27
CA PRO A 139 0.74 5.39 26.83
C PRO A 139 2.07 5.85 26.20
N ALA A 140 2.86 4.93 25.62
CA ALA A 140 4.11 5.26 24.94
C ALA A 140 3.93 5.99 23.60
N TYR A 141 2.72 5.96 23.03
CA TYR A 141 2.41 6.50 21.70
C TYR A 141 1.41 7.67 21.71
N ILE A 142 1.08 8.17 22.91
CA ILE A 142 0.23 9.33 23.13
C ILE A 142 0.95 10.33 24.03
N ASN A 143 0.65 11.62 23.87
CA ASN A 143 1.11 12.67 24.77
C ASN A 143 -0.10 13.50 25.23
N ALA A 144 -0.94 12.86 26.04
CA ALA A 144 -2.18 13.40 26.59
C ALA A 144 -2.45 12.75 27.95
N ASP A 145 -3.11 13.48 28.83
CA ASP A 145 -3.54 12.98 30.16
C ASP A 145 -5.01 12.54 30.18
N SER A 146 -5.75 12.81 29.11
CA SER A 146 -7.13 12.34 28.94
C SER A 146 -7.58 12.33 27.48
N CYS A 147 -8.75 11.75 27.24
CA CYS A 147 -9.40 11.74 25.93
C CYS A 147 -9.71 13.17 25.44
N GLU A 148 -10.09 14.09 26.33
CA GLU A 148 -10.40 15.48 25.97
C GLU A 148 -9.18 16.26 25.44
N GLU A 149 -7.97 15.79 25.72
CA GLU A 149 -6.73 16.38 25.20
C GLU A 149 -6.31 15.81 23.84
N LEU A 150 -6.90 14.68 23.44
CA LEU A 150 -6.68 14.06 22.14
C LEU A 150 -7.67 14.60 21.12
N ARG A 151 -7.19 14.83 19.90
CA ARG A 151 -8.09 15.06 18.77
C ARG A 151 -8.84 13.78 18.43
N ASN A 152 -10.08 13.96 17.98
CA ASN A 152 -10.96 12.85 17.62
C ASN A 152 -11.10 11.84 18.77
N CYS A 153 -11.15 12.32 20.02
CA CYS A 153 -11.43 11.53 21.20
C CYS A 153 -12.47 12.27 22.07
N PRO A 154 -13.67 11.70 22.33
CA PRO A 154 -14.13 10.41 21.82
C PRO A 154 -14.13 10.35 20.28
N ALA A 155 -13.99 9.15 19.72
CA ALA A 155 -13.84 9.00 18.27
C ALA A 155 -15.06 9.55 17.51
N ASP A 156 -14.83 10.49 16.60
CA ASP A 156 -15.89 11.06 15.75
C ASP A 156 -16.49 10.03 14.78
N SER A 157 -15.80 8.91 14.57
CA SER A 157 -16.30 7.79 13.80
C SER A 157 -15.59 6.48 14.10
N ALA A 158 -16.22 5.37 13.70
CA ALA A 158 -15.62 4.06 13.82
C ALA A 158 -14.53 3.85 12.76
N GLY A 159 -13.37 3.34 13.20
CA GLY A 159 -12.23 3.11 12.33
C GLY A 159 -11.01 2.57 13.07
N PHE A 160 -9.92 2.36 12.34
CA PHE A 160 -8.64 1.96 12.91
C PHE A 160 -7.84 3.17 13.39
N VAL A 161 -7.29 3.05 14.59
CA VAL A 161 -6.13 3.85 14.98
C VAL A 161 -4.89 3.19 14.36
N THR A 162 -4.10 3.97 13.65
CA THR A 162 -2.97 3.48 12.85
C THR A 162 -1.66 4.10 13.30
N LYS A 163 -0.56 3.42 13.00
CA LYS A 163 0.79 3.91 13.34
C LYS A 163 1.83 3.34 12.39
N GLY A 164 2.72 4.20 11.89
CA GLY A 164 3.95 3.75 11.25
C GLY A 164 4.86 3.05 12.26
N ASP A 165 5.41 1.90 11.90
CA ASP A 165 6.24 1.09 12.82
C ASP A 165 7.41 1.89 13.42
N ASN A 166 7.97 2.84 12.67
CA ASN A 166 9.05 3.75 13.07
C ASN A 166 8.56 5.11 13.65
N ASN A 167 7.25 5.34 13.73
CA ASN A 167 6.72 6.62 14.21
C ASN A 167 6.70 6.65 15.75
N ALA A 168 6.81 7.84 16.33
CA ALA A 168 6.79 8.03 17.79
C ALA A 168 5.40 7.95 18.43
N GLY A 169 4.33 8.00 17.63
CA GLY A 169 2.95 7.97 18.11
C GLY A 169 1.97 7.61 17.00
N TYR A 170 0.70 7.49 17.35
CA TYR A 170 -0.37 7.17 16.40
C TYR A 170 -0.59 8.30 15.38
N ASP A 171 -1.10 7.94 14.21
CA ASP A 171 -1.43 8.90 13.15
C ASP A 171 -2.54 9.87 13.60
N GLN A 172 -3.45 9.40 14.46
CA GLN A 172 -4.52 10.16 15.11
C GLN A 172 -4.01 11.10 16.22
N VAL A 173 -2.73 11.01 16.61
CA VAL A 173 -2.09 11.90 17.60
C VAL A 173 -1.16 12.89 16.90
N ASN A 174 -0.22 12.36 16.12
CA ASN A 174 0.82 13.16 15.47
C ASN A 174 0.33 13.89 14.23
N GLY A 175 -0.77 13.41 13.63
CA GLY A 175 -1.21 13.82 12.31
C GLY A 175 -0.29 13.30 11.21
N LEU A 176 -0.80 13.34 9.99
CA LEU A 176 -0.04 13.07 8.78
C LEU A 176 -0.11 14.30 7.87
N PRO A 177 0.95 14.59 7.08
CA PRO A 177 0.91 15.70 6.12
C PRO A 177 -0.23 15.63 5.11
N SER A 178 -0.77 14.42 4.88
CA SER A 178 -1.86 14.11 3.98
C SER A 178 -3.25 14.25 4.61
N CYS A 179 -3.34 14.44 5.92
CA CYS A 179 -4.61 14.69 6.60
C CYS A 179 -4.95 16.19 6.56
N GLY A 180 -6.21 16.52 6.86
CA GLY A 180 -6.65 17.90 7.03
C GLY A 180 -5.86 18.65 8.13
N PRO A 181 -6.14 19.95 8.35
CA PRO A 181 -5.45 20.73 9.39
C PRO A 181 -5.67 20.12 10.79
N GLY A 182 -4.72 19.33 11.27
CA GLY A 182 -4.77 18.70 12.58
C GLY A 182 -4.24 17.27 12.60
N ALA A 183 -4.97 16.39 13.31
CA ALA A 183 -4.69 14.97 13.36
C ALA A 183 -5.71 14.21 12.48
N CYS A 184 -5.34 13.03 12.02
CA CYS A 184 -6.19 12.23 11.14
C CYS A 184 -7.39 11.67 11.91
N ASP A 185 -8.50 11.44 11.19
CA ASP A 185 -9.60 10.64 11.72
C ASP A 185 -9.20 9.16 11.89
N PRO A 186 -9.88 8.39 12.77
CA PRO A 186 -9.80 6.95 12.72
C PRO A 186 -10.07 6.43 11.31
N VAL A 187 -9.22 5.52 10.81
CA VAL A 187 -9.28 5.03 9.43
C VAL A 187 -10.50 4.13 9.26
N ARG A 188 -11.56 4.66 8.66
CA ARG A 188 -12.80 3.92 8.41
C ARG A 188 -12.54 2.72 7.50
N LYS A 189 -13.33 1.65 7.63
CA LYS A 189 -13.27 0.47 6.73
C LYS A 189 -13.26 0.92 5.26
N SER A 190 -14.14 1.84 4.88
CA SER A 190 -14.27 2.33 3.49
C SER A 190 -13.07 3.11 2.96
N TRP A 191 -12.11 3.49 3.82
CA TRP A 191 -10.89 4.19 3.43
C TRP A 191 -9.70 3.25 3.28
N VAL A 192 -9.83 2.00 3.73
CA VAL A 192 -8.84 0.96 3.50
C VAL A 192 -8.85 0.62 2.02
N VAL A 193 -7.67 0.70 1.41
CA VAL A 193 -7.43 0.29 0.02
C VAL A 193 -7.10 -1.19 -0.04
N GLY A 194 -6.43 -1.71 0.99
CA GLY A 194 -6.11 -3.12 1.13
C GLY A 194 -5.03 -3.39 2.19
N THR A 195 -4.74 -4.66 2.44
CA THR A 195 -3.66 -5.13 3.31
C THR A 195 -2.37 -5.30 2.53
N ALA A 196 -1.25 -4.93 3.14
CA ALA A 196 0.08 -5.20 2.65
C ALA A 196 0.50 -6.62 3.02
N GLU A 197 0.93 -7.40 2.03
CA GLU A 197 1.06 -8.86 2.19
C GLU A 197 2.50 -9.33 2.07
N THR A 198 3.25 -8.73 1.15
CA THR A 198 4.66 -9.05 0.96
C THR A 198 5.42 -7.86 0.39
N ARG A 199 6.72 -7.80 0.64
CA ARG A 199 7.64 -6.80 0.09
C ARG A 199 8.69 -7.45 -0.78
N VAL A 200 9.03 -6.77 -1.87
CA VAL A 200 10.21 -7.09 -2.67
C VAL A 200 11.23 -5.96 -2.49
N PRO A 201 12.37 -6.25 -1.83
CA PRO A 201 13.37 -5.23 -1.54
C PRO A 201 13.87 -4.49 -2.78
N LEU A 202 14.08 -3.19 -2.66
CA LEU A 202 14.72 -2.31 -3.67
C LEU A 202 13.99 -2.14 -5.01
N LEU A 203 12.94 -2.91 -5.31
CA LEU A 203 12.23 -2.80 -6.60
C LEU A 203 11.40 -1.53 -6.72
N GLY A 204 10.96 -0.94 -5.61
CA GLY A 204 10.27 0.35 -5.60
C GLY A 204 11.13 1.48 -6.16
N ASN A 205 12.45 1.43 -5.95
CA ASN A 205 13.38 2.42 -6.49
C ASN A 205 13.32 2.54 -8.02
N ILE A 206 13.05 1.46 -8.75
CA ILE A 206 12.92 1.50 -10.21
C ILE A 206 11.72 2.35 -10.61
N ARG A 207 10.58 2.15 -9.93
CA ARG A 207 9.36 2.93 -10.14
C ARG A 207 9.55 4.39 -9.77
N LEU A 208 10.16 4.67 -8.61
CA LEU A 208 10.38 6.04 -8.12
C LEU A 208 11.31 6.84 -9.04
N GLN A 209 12.38 6.22 -9.55
CA GLN A 209 13.28 6.88 -10.50
C GLN A 209 12.59 7.15 -11.84
N LEU A 210 11.76 6.23 -12.31
CA LEU A 210 10.99 6.44 -13.55
C LEU A 210 9.99 7.58 -13.40
N GLN A 211 9.27 7.67 -12.28
CA GLN A 211 8.36 8.79 -12.00
C GLN A 211 9.11 10.13 -11.94
N ARG A 212 10.26 10.18 -11.26
CA ARG A 212 11.10 11.39 -11.21
C ARG A 212 11.65 11.80 -12.57
N ALA A 213 11.92 10.85 -13.46
CA ALA A 213 12.42 11.12 -14.81
C ALA A 213 11.31 11.59 -15.78
N LEU A 214 10.04 11.30 -15.46
CA LEU A 214 8.88 11.63 -16.28
C LEU A 214 8.08 12.84 -15.76
N ALA A 215 8.42 13.37 -14.58
CA ALA A 215 7.85 14.57 -13.97
C ALA A 215 8.63 15.82 -14.37
#